data_AF-A0A1S9AX52-F1
#
_entry.id   AF-A0A1S9AX52-F1
#
_cell.length_a   1.000
_cell.length_b   1.000
_cell.length_c   1.000
_cell.angle_alpha   90.00
_cell.angle_beta   90.00
_cell.angle_gamma   90.00
#
_symmetry.space_group_name_H-M   'P 1'
#
loop_
_entity.id
_entity.type
_entity.pdbx_description
1 polymer ?
#
loop_
_entity_poly.entity_id
_entity_poly.type
_entity_poly.pdbx_seq_one_letter_code
_entity_poly.pdbx_strand_id
1 'polypeptide(L)'
;MLNNPSSPQVTGAVHFDVNVADPVQLARRLTRTAPAHQPPVLLIDCRDVACLRTRGVGHFVALLLLIQRTGARLLLQNVGTPLAQLLRLLRLDDAFGVGRAARVSA
;
A
#
# COMPACT_ATOMS: atom_id res chain seq x y z
N MET A 1 33.84 6.52 -13.02
CA MET A 1 33.00 7.60 -12.47
C MET A 1 31.59 7.08 -12.26
N LEU A 2 31.10 7.28 -11.02
CA LEU A 2 29.70 7.29 -10.56
C LEU A 2 28.94 5.95 -10.50
N ASN A 3 29.10 5.30 -9.36
CA ASN A 3 28.08 4.50 -8.66
C ASN A 3 26.70 5.16 -8.74
N ASN A 4 25.64 4.35 -8.89
CA ASN A 4 24.29 4.73 -8.46
C ASN A 4 23.63 3.49 -7.82
N PRO A 5 22.86 3.65 -6.74
CA PRO A 5 22.95 2.79 -5.58
C PRO A 5 21.84 1.75 -5.58
N SER A 6 22.17 0.63 -4.95
CA SER A 6 21.26 -0.35 -4.39
C SER A 6 19.98 0.30 -3.88
N SER A 7 18.88 0.12 -4.61
CA SER A 7 17.56 0.32 -4.02
C SER A 7 17.45 -0.60 -2.81
N PRO A 8 17.07 -0.10 -1.62
CA PRO A 8 16.91 -0.97 -0.46
C PRO A 8 15.85 -2.00 -0.83
N GLN A 9 16.25 -3.27 -0.90
CA GLN A 9 15.33 -4.36 -1.14
C GLN A 9 14.29 -4.35 -0.01
N VAL A 10 13.04 -4.08 -0.37
CA VAL A 10 11.92 -4.36 0.53
C VAL A 10 11.79 -5.89 0.53
N THR A 11 12.38 -6.55 1.52
CA THR A 11 12.50 -8.02 1.63
C THR A 11 11.15 -8.75 1.84
N GLY A 12 10.04 -8.17 1.38
CA GLY A 12 8.71 -8.76 1.45
C GLY A 12 7.59 -7.90 0.87
N ALA A 13 7.88 -6.97 -0.06
CA ALA A 13 6.83 -6.18 -0.70
C ALA A 13 5.99 -7.07 -1.62
N VAL A 14 4.76 -7.38 -1.22
CA VAL A 14 3.79 -8.02 -2.11
C VAL A 14 3.13 -6.91 -2.93
N HIS A 15 3.28 -6.99 -4.26
CA HIS A 15 2.60 -6.11 -5.18
C HIS A 15 1.12 -6.53 -5.27
N PHE A 16 0.22 -5.58 -5.04
CA PHE A 16 -1.21 -5.86 -4.97
C PHE A 16 -1.99 -5.04 -5.99
N ASP A 17 -2.71 -5.74 -6.86
CA ASP A 17 -3.69 -5.11 -7.75
C ASP A 17 -5.03 -4.95 -7.04
N VAL A 18 -5.29 -3.72 -6.63
CA VAL A 18 -6.52 -3.26 -5.97
C VAL A 18 -7.77 -3.34 -6.85
N ASN A 19 -7.63 -3.60 -8.15
CA ASN A 19 -8.77 -3.64 -9.08
C ASN A 19 -9.47 -5.00 -9.13
N VAL A 20 -8.73 -6.08 -8.88
CA VAL A 20 -9.19 -7.46 -9.11
C VAL A 20 -9.24 -8.27 -7.82
N ALA A 21 -8.46 -7.88 -6.82
CA ALA A 21 -8.18 -8.76 -5.71
C ALA A 21 -9.20 -8.68 -4.57
N ASP A 22 -9.57 -9.87 -4.07
CA ASP A 22 -10.39 -10.04 -2.87
C ASP A 22 -9.57 -9.67 -1.62
N PRO A 23 -9.95 -8.62 -0.87
CA PRO A 23 -9.24 -8.20 0.33
C PRO A 23 -9.15 -9.29 1.40
N VAL A 24 -10.11 -10.23 1.45
CA VAL A 24 -10.12 -11.35 2.40
C VAL A 24 -9.06 -12.39 2.04
N GLN A 25 -8.89 -12.68 0.75
CA GLN A 25 -7.83 -13.59 0.31
C GLN A 25 -6.45 -12.99 0.52
N LEU A 26 -6.31 -11.67 0.29
CA LEU A 26 -5.06 -10.97 0.59
C LEU A 26 -4.73 -11.05 2.07
N ALA A 27 -5.70 -10.74 2.95
CA ALA A 27 -5.54 -10.84 4.39
C ALA A 27 -5.00 -12.22 4.81
N ARG A 28 -5.63 -13.29 4.30
CA ARG A 28 -5.22 -14.67 4.59
C ARG A 28 -3.82 -14.99 4.09
N ARG A 29 -3.42 -14.46 2.92
CA ARG A 29 -2.05 -14.63 2.40
C ARG A 29 -1.06 -13.92 3.31
N LEU A 30 -1.32 -12.66 3.64
CA LEU A 30 -0.44 -11.84 4.49
C LEU A 30 -0.24 -12.47 5.88
N THR A 31 -1.30 -12.98 6.52
CA THR A 31 -1.20 -13.67 7.80
C THR A 31 -0.39 -14.98 7.73
N ARG A 32 -0.38 -15.68 6.59
CA ARG A 32 0.38 -16.94 6.42
C ARG A 32 1.86 -16.74 6.13
N THR A 33 2.22 -15.67 5.43
CA THR A 33 3.61 -15.40 5.03
C THR A 33 4.38 -14.50 5.99
N ALA A 34 3.71 -13.79 6.90
CA ALA A 34 4.38 -12.88 7.81
C ALA A 34 5.11 -13.66 8.92
N PRO A 35 6.44 -13.50 9.10
CA PRO A 35 7.12 -13.99 10.28
C PRO A 35 6.53 -13.33 11.53
N ALA A 36 6.45 -14.08 12.64
CA ALA A 36 5.73 -13.69 13.85
C ALA A 36 6.19 -12.37 14.51
N HIS A 37 7.26 -11.74 14.03
CA HIS A 37 7.88 -10.58 14.65
C HIS A 37 7.91 -9.33 13.76
N GLN A 38 7.37 -9.38 12.53
CA GLN A 38 7.33 -8.19 11.67
C GLN A 38 6.03 -8.07 10.86
N PRO A 39 5.33 -6.92 10.92
CA PRO A 39 4.16 -6.71 10.11
C PRO A 39 4.54 -6.66 8.61
N PRO A 40 3.81 -7.36 7.73
CA PRO A 40 4.11 -7.37 6.31
C PRO A 40 3.88 -5.97 5.73
N VAL A 41 4.75 -5.55 4.82
CA VAL A 41 4.64 -4.27 4.11
C VAL A 41 4.05 -4.53 2.73
N LEU A 42 2.90 -3.94 2.44
CA LEU A 42 2.24 -4.03 1.15
C LEU A 42 2.47 -2.75 0.35
N LEU A 43 2.98 -2.91 -0.87
CA LEU A 43 3.23 -1.81 -1.78
C LEU A 43 2.17 -1.83 -2.86
N ILE A 44 1.40 -0.74 -2.93
CA ILE A 44 0.28 -0.58 -3.86
C ILE A 44 0.67 0.47 -4.88
N ASP A 45 0.77 0.08 -6.14
CA ASP A 45 0.96 1.01 -7.25
C ASP A 45 -0.38 1.62 -7.66
N CYS A 46 -0.50 2.94 -7.51
CA CYS A 46 -1.71 3.69 -7.82
C CYS A 46 -1.76 4.27 -9.25
N ARG A 47 -0.84 3.89 -10.15
CA ARG A 47 -0.82 4.37 -11.55
C ARG A 47 -2.13 4.09 -12.29
N ASP A 48 -2.72 2.91 -12.07
CA ASP A 48 -3.90 2.47 -12.83
C ASP A 48 -4.96 1.83 -11.92
N VAL A 49 -5.46 2.60 -10.96
CA VAL A 49 -6.53 2.16 -10.06
C VAL A 49 -7.90 2.37 -10.73
N ALA A 50 -8.28 1.43 -11.59
CA ALA A 50 -9.58 1.38 -12.22
C ALA A 50 -10.77 1.40 -11.21
N CYS A 51 -10.60 0.87 -10.00
CA CYS A 51 -11.67 0.88 -8.99
C CYS A 51 -12.03 2.29 -8.48
N LEU A 52 -11.13 3.28 -8.58
CA LEU A 52 -11.48 4.68 -8.31
C LEU A 52 -12.47 5.22 -9.35
N ARG A 53 -12.33 4.82 -10.62
CA ARG A 53 -13.21 5.24 -11.71
C ARG A 53 -14.59 4.60 -11.62
N THR A 54 -14.66 3.33 -11.20
CA THR A 54 -15.91 2.55 -11.22
C THR A 54 -16.65 2.50 -9.90
N ARG A 55 -15.95 2.63 -8.76
CA ARG A 55 -16.53 2.49 -7.40
C ARG A 55 -16.21 3.66 -6.48
N GLY A 56 -15.43 4.63 -6.97
CA GLY A 56 -15.09 5.85 -6.23
C GLY A 56 -14.05 5.65 -5.13
N VAL A 57 -13.65 6.76 -4.52
CA VAL A 57 -12.56 6.76 -3.52
C VAL A 57 -12.96 6.14 -2.19
N GLY A 58 -14.24 6.21 -1.81
CA GLY A 58 -14.71 5.59 -0.57
C GLY A 58 -14.53 4.07 -0.57
N HIS A 59 -14.79 3.41 -1.70
CA HIS A 59 -14.54 1.98 -1.85
C HIS A 59 -13.05 1.64 -1.76
N PHE A 60 -12.21 2.44 -2.44
CA PHE A 60 -10.76 2.28 -2.39
C PHE A 60 -10.22 2.42 -0.96
N VAL A 61 -10.62 3.47 -0.23
CA VAL A 61 -10.22 3.67 1.18
C VAL A 61 -10.71 2.52 2.07
N ALA A 62 -11.95 2.05 1.89
CA ALA A 62 -12.48 0.92 2.65
C ALA A 62 -11.64 -0.36 2.45
N LEU A 63 -11.19 -0.63 1.22
CA LEU A 63 -10.28 -1.74 0.93
C LEU A 63 -8.94 -1.58 1.64
N LEU A 64 -8.34 -0.39 1.62
CA LEU A 64 -7.09 -0.13 2.32
C LEU A 64 -7.23 -0.34 3.83
N LEU A 65 -8.31 0.16 4.43
CA LEU A 65 -8.58 -0.04 5.86
C LEU A 65 -8.78 -1.52 6.22
N LEU A 66 -9.46 -2.29 5.37
CA LEU A 66 -9.63 -3.73 5.55
C LEU A 66 -8.29 -4.47 5.52
N ILE A 67 -7.40 -4.10 4.61
CA ILE A 67 -6.06 -4.68 4.54
C ILE A 67 -5.23 -4.28 5.76
N GLN A 68 -5.30 -3.02 6.19
CA GLN A 68 -4.56 -2.54 7.36
C GLN A 68 -4.98 -3.26 8.66
N ARG A 69 -6.25 -3.66 8.79
CA ARG A 69 -6.74 -4.48 9.92
C ARG A 69 -6.07 -5.84 10.04
N THR A 70 -5.38 -6.30 9.00
CA THR A 70 -4.60 -7.56 9.04
C THR A 70 -3.24 -7.41 9.74
N GLY A 71 -2.91 -6.18 10.16
CA GLY A 71 -1.60 -5.83 10.70
C GLY A 71 -0.58 -5.43 9.63
N ALA A 72 -0.96 -5.47 8.35
CA ALA A 72 -0.10 -5.04 7.26
C ALA A 72 0.10 -3.52 7.24
N ARG A 73 1.33 -3.09 7.02
CA ARG A 73 1.66 -1.68 6.72
C ARG A 73 1.45 -1.43 5.25
N LEU A 74 0.74 -0.36 4.89
CA LEU A 74 0.47 -0.01 3.51
C LEU A 74 1.39 1.13 3.07
N LEU A 75 1.92 1.02 1.85
CA LEU A 75 2.66 2.07 1.17
C LEU A 75 2.03 2.30 -0.21
N LEU A 76 1.51 3.51 -0.43
CA LEU A 76 0.94 3.90 -1.71
C LEU A 76 2.01 4.60 -2.57
N GLN A 77 2.22 4.10 -3.79
CA GLN A 77 3.14 4.67 -4.76
C GLN A 77 2.39 5.20 -5.98
N ASN A 78 2.97 6.19 -6.66
CA ASN A 78 2.39 6.79 -7.87
C ASN A 78 0.94 7.26 -7.70
N VAL A 79 0.62 7.81 -6.53
CA VAL A 79 -0.70 8.34 -6.21
C VAL A 79 -0.92 9.63 -7.01
N GLY A 80 -1.92 9.64 -7.90
CA GLY A 80 -2.30 10.83 -8.65
C GLY A 80 -2.75 11.99 -7.74
N THR A 81 -2.56 13.23 -8.21
CA THR A 81 -2.82 14.45 -7.43
C THR A 81 -4.20 14.51 -6.78
N PRO A 82 -5.32 14.19 -7.47
CA PRO A 82 -6.65 14.26 -6.85
C PRO A 82 -6.83 13.26 -5.71
N LEU A 83 -6.30 12.04 -5.87
CA LEU A 83 -6.34 11.02 -4.81
C LEU A 83 -5.47 11.42 -3.63
N ALA A 84 -4.27 11.96 -3.87
CA ALA A 84 -3.38 12.43 -2.82
C ALA A 84 -4.01 13.58 -2.01
N GLN A 85 -4.66 14.53 -2.68
CA GLN A 85 -5.39 15.62 -2.02
C GLN A 85 -6.55 15.08 -1.17
N LEU A 86 -7.31 14.13 -1.69
CA LEU A 86 -8.44 13.56 -0.96
C LEU A 86 -7.97 12.75 0.26
N LEU A 87 -6.89 11.96 0.12
CA LEU A 87 -6.31 11.24 1.26
C LEU A 87 -5.82 12.21 2.35
N ARG A 88 -5.19 13.33 1.97
CA ARG A 88 -4.79 14.40 2.92
C ARG A 88 -5.97 15.06 3.60
N LEU A 89 -7.03 15.38 2.85
CA LEU A 89 -8.25 15.98 3.40
C LEU A 89 -8.89 15.07 4.45
N LEU A 90 -8.85 13.76 4.19
CA LEU A 90 -9.36 12.74 5.10
C LEU A 90 -8.34 12.34 6.20
N ARG A 91 -7.15 12.94 6.22
CA ARG A 91 -6.02 12.61 7.13
C ARG A 91 -5.62 11.12 7.09
N LEU A 92 -5.75 10.51 5.93
CA LEU A 92 -5.42 9.11 5.65
C LEU A 92 -4.02 8.95 5.03
N ASP A 93 -3.37 10.04 4.68
CA ASP A 93 -2.02 10.06 4.13
C ASP A 93 -0.97 9.53 5.12
N ASP A 94 -1.12 9.86 6.40
CA ASP A 94 -0.29 9.32 7.49
C ASP A 94 -0.55 7.82 7.72
N ALA A 95 -1.79 7.36 7.50
CA ALA A 95 -2.18 5.97 7.71
C ALA A 95 -1.65 5.03 6.60
N PHE A 96 -1.46 5.53 5.38
CA PHE A 96 -1.10 4.73 4.20
C PHE A 96 0.28 5.04 3.61
N GLY A 97 1.11 5.83 4.30
CA GLY A 97 2.48 6.11 3.88
C GLY A 97 2.57 6.67 2.47
N VAL A 98 1.77 7.70 2.16
CA VAL A 98 1.71 8.30 0.82
C VAL A 98 3.03 9.02 0.51
N GLY A 99 3.79 8.52 -0.46
CA GLY A 99 4.95 9.25 -1.01
C GLY A 99 6.26 9.18 -0.22
N ARG A 100 6.39 8.32 0.79
CA ARG A 100 7.71 7.93 1.32
C ARG A 100 7.94 6.45 1.06
N ALA A 101 8.90 6.14 0.19
CA ALA A 101 9.61 4.86 0.30
C ALA A 101 10.05 4.75 1.75
N ALA A 102 9.40 3.86 2.51
CA ALA A 102 9.63 3.70 3.92
C ALA A 102 11.14 3.48 4.10
N ARG A 103 11.82 4.44 4.73
CA ARG A 103 13.10 4.13 5.36
C ARG A 103 12.75 3.17 6.50
N VAL A 104 12.92 1.90 6.22
CA VAL A 104 13.01 0.86 7.25
C VAL A 104 14.30 1.17 7.98
N SER A 105 14.21 1.85 9.13
CA SER A 105 15.31 1.87 10.07
C SER A 105 15.46 0.45 10.61
N ALA A 106 16.60 -0.15 10.30
CA ALA A 106 17.11 -1.37 10.91
C ALA A 106 17.32 -1.20 12.41
#